data_AF-A0A538KAM3-F1
#
_entry.id   AF-A0A538KAM3-F1
#
_cell.length_a   1.000
_cell.length_b   1.000
_cell.length_c   1.000
_cell.angle_alpha   90.00
_cell.angle_beta   90.00
_cell.angle_gamma   90.00
#
_symmetry.space_group_name_H-M   'P 1'
#
loop_
_entity.id
_entity.type
_entity.pdbx_description
1 polymer ?
#
loop_
_entity_poly.entity_id
_entity_poly.type
_entity_poly.pdbx_seq_one_letter_code
_entity_poly.pdbx_strand_id
1 'polypeptide(L)'
;MPASLRRALHIPALGSGGSCPVSVGSGPVRPAPTTQLALTPFVGSTWKGAQFMWHASGYSGPILIRGRQLGGSGAVGFGEGHVPYDELQLLGTAMGAPPGQWPSFTRVQGPGCYAYQADGTTFSSVIVFRAA
;
A
#
# COMPACT_ATOMS: atom_id res chain seq x y z
N MET A 1 10.07 10.66 -9.15
CA MET A 1 10.63 9.42 -8.55
C MET A 1 11.79 8.87 -9.38
N PRO A 2 12.88 8.40 -8.77
CA PRO A 2 13.97 7.72 -9.48
C PRO A 2 13.49 6.45 -10.20
N ALA A 3 13.98 6.21 -11.42
CA ALA A 3 13.61 5.03 -12.22
C ALA A 3 13.98 3.70 -11.54
N SER A 4 15.04 3.69 -10.72
CA SER A 4 15.50 2.53 -9.96
C SER A 4 14.48 2.00 -8.95
N LEU A 5 13.51 2.81 -8.52
CA LEU A 5 12.44 2.37 -7.63
C LEU A 5 11.28 1.69 -8.37
N ARG A 6 11.18 1.85 -9.69
CA ARG A 6 10.08 1.29 -10.49
C ARG A 6 10.35 -0.16 -10.88
N ARG A 7 10.55 -1.02 -9.88
CA ARG A 7 10.74 -2.46 -10.07
C ARG A 7 9.47 -3.11 -10.66
N ALA A 8 9.59 -4.29 -11.25
CA ALA A 8 8.42 -5.06 -11.63
C ALA A 8 7.58 -5.39 -10.37
N LEU A 9 6.26 -5.46 -10.52
CA LEU A 9 5.35 -5.72 -9.42
C LEU A 9 5.32 -7.24 -9.13
N HIS A 10 6.03 -7.67 -8.10
CA HIS A 10 6.20 -9.06 -7.67
C HIS A 10 5.14 -9.47 -6.64
N ILE A 11 3.87 -9.26 -6.96
CA ILE A 11 2.77 -9.61 -6.06
C ILE A 11 2.38 -11.08 -6.26
N PRO A 12 2.36 -11.91 -5.20
CA PRO A 12 2.08 -13.33 -5.32
C PRO A 12 0.67 -13.56 -5.87
N ALA A 13 0.52 -14.58 -6.71
CA ALA A 13 -0.79 -15.05 -7.11
C ALA A 13 -1.46 -15.79 -5.95
N LEU A 14 -2.75 -15.56 -5.74
CA LEU A 14 -3.55 -16.40 -4.85
C LEU A 14 -4.02 -17.62 -5.64
N GLY A 15 -3.68 -18.83 -5.18
CA GLY A 15 -4.25 -20.05 -5.75
C GLY A 15 -5.77 -20.11 -5.53
N SER A 16 -6.49 -20.79 -6.42
CA SER A 16 -7.94 -20.99 -6.30
C SER A 16 -8.29 -21.63 -4.95
N GLY A 17 -9.11 -20.95 -4.14
CA GLY A 17 -9.51 -21.43 -2.80
C GLY A 17 -8.54 -21.13 -1.65
N GLY A 18 -7.43 -20.43 -1.91
CA GLY A 18 -6.47 -20.03 -0.87
C GLY A 18 -7.04 -18.99 0.09
N SER A 19 -6.71 -19.11 1.39
CA SER A 19 -6.92 -18.04 2.36
C SER A 19 -5.98 -16.87 2.07
N CYS A 20 -6.37 -15.64 2.42
CA CYS A 20 -5.54 -14.45 2.17
C CYS A 20 -4.29 -14.51 3.06
N PRO A 21 -3.07 -14.62 2.48
CA PRO A 21 -1.85 -14.84 3.27
C PRO A 21 -1.31 -13.50 3.80
N VAL A 22 -2.05 -12.89 4.73
CA VAL A 22 -1.72 -11.57 5.29
C VAL A 22 -0.31 -11.54 5.88
N SER A 23 0.42 -10.47 5.65
CA SER A 23 1.82 -10.34 6.06
C SER A 23 2.19 -8.88 6.33
N VAL A 24 3.13 -8.67 7.24
CA VAL A 24 3.61 -7.32 7.64
C VAL A 24 4.77 -6.80 6.75
N GLY A 25 5.24 -7.62 5.80
CA GLY A 25 6.45 -7.38 5.02
C GLY A 25 7.75 -7.56 5.82
N SER A 26 8.82 -7.91 5.11
CA SER A 26 10.16 -8.08 5.69
C SER A 26 11.00 -6.80 5.66
N GLY A 27 10.57 -5.78 4.92
CA GLY A 27 11.32 -4.53 4.73
C GLY A 27 11.22 -3.53 5.90
N PRO A 28 12.01 -2.44 5.82
CA PRO A 28 12.04 -1.38 6.83
C PRO A 28 10.80 -0.48 6.81
N VAL A 29 9.95 -0.59 5.78
CA VAL A 29 8.75 0.22 5.58
C VAL A 29 7.50 -0.62 5.78
N ARG A 30 6.60 -0.18 6.67
CA ARG A 30 5.38 -0.92 7.03
C ARG A 30 4.18 0.01 7.23
N PRO A 31 2.96 -0.40 6.85
CA PRO A 31 1.74 0.30 7.21
C PRO A 31 1.30 -0.09 8.62
N ALA A 32 0.54 0.75 9.31
CA ALA A 32 -0.08 0.46 10.61
C ALA A 32 -1.53 0.95 10.59
N PRO A 33 -2.55 0.06 10.62
CA PRO A 33 -2.46 -1.39 10.79
C PRO A 33 -1.93 -2.13 9.55
N THR A 34 -1.40 -3.34 9.75
CA THR A 34 -0.62 -4.07 8.74
C THR A 34 -1.41 -5.08 7.91
N THR A 35 -2.43 -5.74 8.48
CA THR A 35 -2.99 -6.98 7.91
C THR A 35 -4.47 -6.90 7.53
N GLN A 36 -5.25 -6.02 8.15
CA GLN A 36 -6.68 -5.87 7.91
C GLN A 36 -7.01 -4.38 7.76
N LEU A 37 -7.66 -4.01 6.66
CA LEU A 37 -8.20 -2.67 6.43
C LEU A 37 -9.73 -2.74 6.46
N ALA A 38 -10.33 -2.01 7.40
CA ALA A 38 -11.76 -1.77 7.44
C ALA A 38 -12.12 -0.66 6.45
N LEU A 39 -12.89 -0.99 5.43
CA LEU A 39 -13.20 -0.10 4.32
C LEU A 39 -14.39 0.79 4.62
N THR A 40 -14.19 2.11 4.51
CA THR A 40 -15.27 3.10 4.50
C THR A 40 -15.52 3.61 3.09
N PRO A 41 -16.79 3.85 2.70
CA PRO A 41 -17.10 4.44 1.39
C PRO A 41 -16.52 5.86 1.25
N PHE A 42 -15.93 6.17 0.09
CA PHE A 42 -15.67 7.56 -0.30
C PHE A 42 -16.93 8.14 -0.95
N VAL A 43 -17.45 9.25 -0.41
CA VAL A 43 -18.68 9.88 -0.89
C VAL A 43 -18.57 10.20 -2.39
N GLY A 44 -19.55 9.75 -3.17
CA GLY A 44 -19.57 9.97 -4.63
C GLY A 44 -18.53 9.17 -5.42
N SER A 45 -17.96 8.10 -4.84
CA SER A 45 -16.92 7.28 -5.47
C SER A 45 -17.28 5.78 -5.44
N THR A 46 -16.84 5.03 -6.43
CA THR A 46 -16.88 3.56 -6.42
C THR A 46 -15.79 2.95 -5.52
N TRP A 47 -14.88 3.79 -5.00
CA TRP A 47 -13.80 3.37 -4.13
C TRP A 47 -14.22 3.41 -2.67
N LYS A 48 -13.71 2.45 -1.92
CA LYS A 48 -13.74 2.43 -0.46
C LYS A 48 -12.31 2.47 0.03
N GLY A 49 -12.05 2.97 1.23
CA GLY A 49 -10.69 3.06 1.72
C GLY A 49 -10.57 3.07 3.22
N ALA A 50 -9.32 3.14 3.66
CA ALA A 50 -8.96 3.27 5.06
C ALA A 50 -7.81 4.28 5.18
N GLN A 51 -7.87 5.10 6.23
CA GLN A 51 -6.76 5.93 6.66
C GLN A 51 -5.86 5.12 7.59
N PHE A 52 -4.55 5.25 7.43
CA PHE A 52 -3.56 4.61 8.28
C PHE A 52 -2.20 5.33 8.17
N MET A 53 -1.21 4.86 8.91
CA MET A 53 0.13 5.44 8.90
C MET A 53 1.13 4.50 8.24
N TRP A 54 1.98 5.02 7.34
CA TRP A 54 3.22 4.35 6.96
C TRP A 54 4.34 4.74 7.91
N HIS A 55 5.19 3.77 8.24
CA HIS A 55 6.37 3.95 9.07
C HIS A 55 7.60 3.40 8.37
N ALA A 56 8.72 4.12 8.44
CA ALA A 56 10.04 3.65 8.05
C ALA A 56 10.94 3.56 9.30
N SER A 57 11.62 2.44 9.47
CA SER A 57 12.64 2.24 10.52
C SER A 57 14.00 2.01 9.88
N GLY A 58 14.99 2.84 10.21
CA GLY A 58 16.35 2.73 9.66
C GLY A 58 16.47 3.02 8.16
N TYR A 59 15.45 3.60 7.53
CA TYR A 59 15.46 4.00 6.12
C TYR A 59 14.92 5.44 5.96
N SER A 60 15.70 6.29 5.30
CA SER A 60 15.37 7.71 5.05
C SER A 60 15.32 8.07 3.56
N GLY A 61 15.57 7.11 2.68
CA GLY A 61 15.54 7.31 1.24
C GLY A 61 14.10 7.44 0.70
N PRO A 62 13.96 7.70 -0.62
CA PRO A 62 12.65 7.73 -1.27
C PRO A 62 11.99 6.34 -1.25
N ILE A 63 10.67 6.30 -1.10
CA ILE A 63 9.89 5.05 -1.14
C ILE A 63 8.79 5.19 -2.18
N LEU A 64 8.68 4.19 -3.06
CA LEU A 64 7.55 4.05 -3.98
C LEU A 64 6.67 2.89 -3.52
N ILE A 65 5.37 3.11 -3.41
CA ILE A 65 4.40 2.09 -3.01
C ILE A 65 3.37 1.94 -4.13
N ARG A 66 3.18 0.71 -4.57
CA ARG A 66 2.18 0.32 -5.59
C ARG A 66 1.44 -0.90 -5.09
N GLY A 67 0.24 -1.16 -5.58
CA GLY A 67 -0.51 -2.33 -5.13
C GLY A 67 -1.47 -2.90 -6.16
N ARG A 68 -1.94 -4.12 -5.89
CA ARG A 68 -3.00 -4.79 -6.65
C ARG A 68 -3.69 -5.86 -5.81
N GLN A 69 -4.84 -6.30 -6.27
CA GLN A 69 -5.52 -7.48 -5.79
C GLN A 69 -4.74 -8.76 -6.13
N LEU A 70 -4.65 -9.69 -5.19
CA LEU A 70 -4.10 -11.01 -5.43
C LEU A 70 -5.14 -11.88 -6.15
N GLY A 71 -4.73 -12.57 -7.21
CA GLY A 71 -5.62 -13.46 -7.96
C GLY A 71 -6.72 -12.76 -8.76
N GLY A 72 -6.69 -11.42 -8.85
CA GLY A 72 -7.68 -10.62 -9.57
C GLY A 72 -7.08 -9.42 -10.29
N SER A 73 -7.96 -8.60 -10.86
CA SER A 73 -7.64 -7.34 -11.56
C SER A 73 -7.89 -6.09 -10.73
N GLY A 74 -8.36 -6.23 -9.48
CA GLY A 74 -8.66 -5.09 -8.62
C GLY A 74 -7.42 -4.22 -8.39
N ALA A 75 -7.59 -2.91 -8.58
CA ALA A 75 -6.54 -1.93 -8.33
C ALA A 75 -6.46 -1.54 -6.84
N VAL A 76 -5.29 -1.08 -6.44
CA VAL A 76 -5.07 -0.40 -5.15
C VAL A 76 -4.72 1.05 -5.48
N GLY A 77 -5.54 1.97 -4.99
CA GLY A 77 -5.35 3.40 -5.16
C GLY A 77 -4.92 4.08 -3.87
N PHE A 78 -4.39 5.31 -3.98
CA PHE A 78 -3.85 6.06 -2.86
C PHE A 78 -4.37 7.50 -2.80
N GLY A 79 -4.40 8.05 -1.58
CA GLY A 79 -4.72 9.45 -1.32
C GLY A 79 -6.23 9.77 -1.29
N GLU A 80 -6.52 11.04 -0.97
CA GLU A 80 -7.87 11.53 -0.65
C GLU A 80 -8.58 12.20 -1.84
N GLY A 81 -7.87 12.45 -2.94
CA GLY A 81 -8.42 13.13 -4.12
C GLY A 81 -9.62 12.40 -4.73
N HIS A 82 -10.41 13.11 -5.55
CA HIS A 82 -11.58 12.54 -6.21
C HIS A 82 -11.25 11.24 -6.97
N VAL A 83 -10.18 11.28 -7.75
CA VAL A 83 -9.54 10.13 -8.38
C VAL A 83 -8.33 9.72 -7.53
N PRO A 84 -8.22 8.45 -7.09
CA PRO A 84 -7.04 8.00 -6.37
C PRO A 84 -5.81 7.93 -7.29
N TYR A 85 -4.64 8.10 -6.71
CA TYR A 85 -3.38 7.85 -7.40
C TYR A 85 -3.11 6.35 -7.52
N ASP A 86 -2.52 5.90 -8.62
CA ASP A 86 -2.11 4.50 -8.82
C ASP A 86 -0.88 4.11 -7.99
N GLU A 87 -0.12 5.11 -7.53
CA GLU A 87 1.08 4.93 -6.72
C GLU A 87 1.18 5.98 -5.61
N LEU A 88 1.79 5.59 -4.50
CA LEU A 88 2.11 6.47 -3.39
C LEU A 88 3.61 6.69 -3.33
N GLN A 89 4.00 7.97 -3.32
CA GLN A 89 5.39 8.41 -3.29
C GLN A 89 5.68 9.05 -1.94
N LEU A 90 6.50 8.39 -1.12
CA LEU A 90 6.91 8.93 0.18
C LEU A 90 8.30 9.55 0.01
N LEU A 91 8.31 10.88 -0.07
CA LEU A 91 9.49 11.71 -0.32
C LEU A 91 9.71 12.62 0.88
N GLY A 92 10.87 12.49 1.53
CA GLY A 92 11.19 13.30 2.71
C GLY A 92 10.17 13.13 3.84
N THR A 93 10.07 14.13 4.71
CA THR A 93 9.16 14.13 5.85
C THR A 93 7.77 14.62 5.44
N ALA A 94 6.72 13.88 5.83
CA ALA A 94 5.35 14.36 5.62
C ALA A 94 5.06 15.58 6.50
N MET A 95 4.34 16.57 5.96
CA MET A 95 3.95 17.75 6.73
C MET A 95 3.10 17.35 7.93
N GLY A 96 3.44 17.85 9.12
CA GLY A 96 2.71 17.56 10.35
C GLY A 96 2.90 16.14 10.91
N ALA A 97 3.82 15.35 10.34
CA ALA A 97 4.16 14.02 10.83
C ALA A 97 5.64 13.95 11.30
N PRO A 98 5.97 13.09 12.28
CA PRO A 98 7.35 12.82 12.62
C PRO A 98 8.16 12.29 11.42
N PRO A 99 9.49 12.49 11.38
CA PRO A 99 10.34 11.89 10.36
C PRO A 99 10.13 10.37 10.27
N GLY A 100 10.06 9.85 9.04
CA GLY A 100 9.81 8.43 8.79
C GLY A 100 8.36 8.01 8.99
N GLN A 101 7.41 8.95 9.11
CA GLN A 101 5.98 8.66 9.20
C GLN A 101 5.19 9.43 8.15
N TRP A 102 4.22 8.75 7.52
CA TRP A 102 3.36 9.34 6.51
C TRP A 102 1.90 8.91 6.73
N PRO A 103 1.01 9.82 7.15
CA PRO A 103 -0.42 9.59 7.08
C PRO A 103 -0.82 9.31 5.63
N SER A 104 -1.65 8.31 5.41
CA SER A 104 -2.00 7.87 4.06
C SER A 104 -3.37 7.24 4.01
N PHE A 105 -3.90 7.22 2.80
CA PHE A 105 -5.13 6.51 2.46
C PHE A 105 -4.79 5.43 1.44
N THR A 106 -5.31 4.23 1.67
CA THR A 106 -5.46 3.20 0.63
C THR A 106 -6.91 3.07 0.26
N ARG A 107 -7.15 2.88 -1.02
CA ARG A 107 -8.46 2.69 -1.60
C ARG A 107 -8.48 1.42 -2.44
N VAL A 108 -9.60 0.70 -2.37
CA VAL A 108 -9.93 -0.47 -3.20
C VAL A 108 -11.38 -0.39 -3.66
N GLN A 109 -11.74 -1.12 -4.71
CA GLN A 109 -13.12 -1.12 -5.25
C GLN A 109 -14.05 -2.12 -4.56
N GLY A 110 -13.51 -3.06 -3.77
CA GLY A 110 -14.31 -4.05 -3.06
C GLY A 110 -13.50 -4.82 -2.00
N PRO A 111 -14.18 -5.63 -1.17
CA PRO A 111 -13.51 -6.54 -0.25
C PRO A 111 -12.64 -7.56 -0.99
N GLY A 112 -11.55 -7.99 -0.38
CA GLY A 112 -10.65 -8.97 -0.99
C GLY A 112 -9.27 -9.05 -0.37
N CYS A 113 -8.39 -9.78 -1.05
CA CYS A 113 -6.98 -9.91 -0.69
C CYS A 113 -6.13 -9.06 -1.62
N TYR A 114 -5.30 -8.20 -1.06
CA TYR A 114 -4.50 -7.21 -1.78
C TYR A 114 -3.08 -7.21 -1.27
N ALA A 115 -2.15 -6.69 -2.08
CA ALA A 115 -0.80 -6.44 -1.62
C ALA A 115 -0.29 -5.08 -2.06
N TYR A 116 0.58 -4.54 -1.23
CA TYR A 116 1.51 -3.50 -1.60
C TYR A 116 2.84 -4.12 -1.98
N GLN A 117 3.55 -3.48 -2.91
CA GLN A 117 4.99 -3.55 -3.01
C GLN A 117 5.55 -2.17 -2.64
N ALA A 118 6.40 -2.15 -1.62
CA ALA A 118 7.15 -0.98 -1.19
C ALA A 118 8.60 -1.13 -1.68
N ASP A 119 9.00 -0.26 -2.59
CA ASP A 119 10.32 -0.22 -3.20
C ASP A 119 11.13 0.95 -2.62
N GLY A 120 12.28 0.63 -2.04
CA GLY A 120 13.32 1.57 -1.70
C GLY A 120 14.54 1.40 -2.60
N THR A 121 15.56 2.24 -2.40
CA THR A 121 16.80 2.15 -3.18
C THR A 121 17.58 0.88 -2.86
N THR A 122 17.43 0.35 -1.65
CA THR A 122 18.16 -0.82 -1.13
C THR A 122 17.28 -2.03 -0.82
N PHE A 123 15.95 -1.92 -0.96
CA PHE A 123 15.03 -3.01 -0.64
C PHE A 123 13.79 -3.01 -1.56
N SER A 124 13.10 -4.14 -1.58
CA SER A 124 11.75 -4.29 -2.12
C SER A 124 11.00 -5.25 -1.21
N SER A 125 9.85 -4.84 -0.68
CA SER A 125 9.06 -5.65 0.26
C SER A 125 7.62 -5.74 -0.20
N VAL A 126 7.05 -6.94 -0.11
CA VAL A 126 5.63 -7.19 -0.38
C VAL A 126 4.90 -7.32 0.96
N ILE A 127 3.74 -6.68 1.04
CA ILE A 127 2.90 -6.62 2.25
C ILE A 127 1.50 -7.01 1.83
N VAL A 128 0.98 -8.10 2.37
CA VAL A 128 -0.35 -8.63 2.01
C VAL A 128 -1.36 -8.25 3.09
N PHE A 129 -2.50 -7.74 2.68
CA PHE A 129 -3.57 -7.34 3.58
C PHE A 129 -4.93 -7.80 3.06
N ARG A 130 -5.86 -7.97 3.98
CA ARG A 130 -7.28 -8.18 3.69
C ARG A 130 -8.03 -6.87 3.82
N ALA A 131 -8.85 -6.56 2.84
CA ALA A 131 -9.76 -5.42 2.85
C ALA A 131 -11.19 -5.93 3.06
N ALA A 132 -11.90 -5.39 4.04
CA ALA A 132 -13.26 -5.81 4.43
C ALA A 132 -14.16 -4.61 4.66
#